data_AF-A0A167K1C5-F1
#
_entry.id   AF-A0A167K1C5-F1
#
_cell.length_a   1.000
_cell.length_b   1.000
_cell.length_c   1.000
_cell.angle_alpha   90.00
_cell.angle_beta   90.00
_cell.angle_gamma   90.00
#
_symmetry.space_group_name_H-M   'P 1'
#
loop_
_entity.id
_entity.type
_entity.pdbx_description
1 polymer ?
#
loop_
_entity_poly.entity_id
_entity_poly.type
_entity_poly.pdbx_seq_one_letter_code
_entity_poly.pdbx_strand_id
1 'polypeptide(L)'
;MNLKRIFVYWSEPYAIKYCLKENVYNLCKDTPKEISESFGVYQIYGDHPIYGLNVLLYIGMTQLSSKRNFEKRIQEHLDGRFWQHHGLSVRFGEIYHKQDLLLKTYNKLKMLSHS
;
A
#
# COMPACT_ATOMS: atom_id res chain seq x y z
N MET A 1 -22.07 -11.92 14.30
CA MET A 1 -21.07 -11.12 13.55
C MET A 1 -20.48 -12.05 12.48
N ASN A 2 -20.67 -11.75 11.19
CA ASN A 2 -20.20 -12.63 10.11
C ASN A 2 -18.76 -12.22 9.74
N LEU A 3 -17.78 -13.06 10.08
CA LEU A 3 -16.36 -12.79 9.81
C LEU A 3 -16.04 -13.22 8.38
N LYS A 4 -15.68 -12.26 7.53
CA LYS A 4 -15.19 -12.56 6.18
C LYS A 4 -13.69 -12.80 6.23
N ARG A 5 -13.25 -14.03 5.95
CA ARG A 5 -11.85 -14.35 5.73
C ARG A 5 -11.44 -13.90 4.34
N ILE A 6 -10.27 -13.27 4.23
CA ILE A 6 -9.62 -12.95 2.96
C ILE A 6 -8.29 -13.68 2.90
N PHE A 7 -8.00 -14.27 1.74
CA PHE A 7 -6.68 -14.82 1.44
C PHE A 7 -5.92 -13.77 0.65
N VAL A 8 -4.69 -13.49 1.06
CA VAL A 8 -3.85 -12.46 0.45
C VAL A 8 -2.62 -13.15 -0.11
N TYR A 9 -2.42 -13.00 -1.42
CA TYR A 9 -1.21 -13.42 -2.11
C TYR A 9 -0.29 -12.22 -2.20
N TRP A 10 0.88 -12.33 -1.58
CA TRP A 10 1.84 -11.23 -1.48
C TRP A 10 2.72 -11.17 -2.72
N SER A 11 3.03 -9.97 -3.16
CA SER A 11 4.06 -9.73 -4.16
C SER A 11 5.46 -10.09 -3.62
N GLU A 12 6.39 -10.16 -4.56
CA GLU A 12 7.81 -10.00 -4.27
C GLU A 12 8.07 -8.68 -3.51
N PRO A 13 9.19 -8.56 -2.77
CA PRO A 13 9.53 -7.33 -2.08
C PRO A 13 10.01 -6.27 -3.08
N TYR A 14 9.47 -5.06 -2.97
CA TYR A 14 9.93 -3.89 -3.72
C TYR A 14 10.71 -2.95 -2.81
N ALA A 15 11.86 -2.46 -3.28
CA ALA A 15 12.69 -1.57 -2.49
C ALA A 15 12.06 -0.19 -2.30
N ILE A 16 12.18 0.35 -1.09
CA ILE A 16 11.91 1.76 -0.77
C ILE A 16 13.26 2.44 -0.59
N LYS A 17 13.52 3.49 -1.37
CA LYS A 17 14.80 4.19 -1.37
C LYS A 17 14.63 5.63 -0.94
N TYR A 18 15.61 6.11 -0.17
CA TYR A 18 15.68 7.52 0.18
C TYR A 18 16.17 8.35 -1.01
N CYS A 19 15.40 9.37 -1.38
CA CYS A 19 15.76 10.36 -2.38
C CYS A 19 16.34 11.59 -1.68
N LEU A 20 17.66 11.76 -1.74
CA LEU A 20 18.35 12.89 -1.10
C LEU A 20 17.86 14.25 -1.62
N LYS A 21 17.59 14.36 -2.93
CA LYS A 21 17.18 15.62 -3.57
C LYS A 21 15.82 16.12 -3.08
N GLU A 22 14.89 15.20 -2.87
CA GLU A 22 13.51 15.50 -2.47
C GLU A 22 13.31 15.34 -0.96
N ASN A 23 14.32 14.83 -0.24
CA ASN A 23 14.29 14.55 1.20
C ASN A 23 13.11 13.65 1.60
N VAL A 24 12.81 12.64 0.77
CA VAL A 24 11.69 11.70 0.97
C VAL A 24 12.08 10.28 0.62
N TYR A 25 11.42 9.30 1.23
CA TYR A 25 11.48 7.90 0.78
C TYR A 25 10.46 7.67 -0.34
N ASN A 26 10.91 7.01 -1.41
CA ASN A 26 10.09 6.69 -2.57
C ASN A 26 10.14 5.19 -2.87
N LEU A 27 9.04 4.68 -3.43
CA LEU A 27 9.05 3.38 -4.11
C LEU A 27 10.07 3.43 -5.26
N CYS A 28 10.84 2.38 -5.41
CA CYS A 28 11.81 2.28 -6.48
C CYS A 28 11.10 2.09 -7.85
N LYS A 29 11.72 2.58 -8.93
CA LYS A 29 11.15 2.66 -10.29
C LYS A 29 10.81 1.30 -10.92
N ASP A 30 11.35 0.24 -10.35
CA ASP A 30 11.10 -1.16 -10.68
C ASP A 30 9.77 -1.68 -10.12
N THR A 31 9.10 -0.94 -9.23
CA THR A 31 7.74 -1.26 -8.80
C THR A 31 6.78 -1.07 -9.99
N PRO A 32 6.08 -2.13 -10.46
CA PRO A 32 5.14 -2.01 -11.57
C PRO A 32 4.06 -0.99 -11.27
N LYS A 33 3.78 -0.12 -12.24
CA LYS A 33 2.81 0.97 -12.07
C LYS A 33 1.40 0.43 -11.82
N GLU A 34 1.07 -0.70 -12.45
CA GLU A 34 -0.19 -1.40 -12.25
C GLU A 34 -0.38 -1.80 -10.78
N ILE A 35 0.70 -2.21 -10.11
CA ILE A 35 0.68 -2.56 -8.69
C ILE A 35 0.61 -1.31 -7.83
N SER A 36 1.47 -0.31 -8.07
CA SER A 36 1.52 0.90 -7.24
C SER A 36 0.21 1.71 -7.29
N GLU A 37 -0.50 1.67 -8.41
CA GLU A 37 -1.80 2.32 -8.59
C GLU A 37 -2.99 1.47 -8.10
N SER A 38 -2.76 0.21 -7.73
CA SER A 38 -3.79 -0.71 -7.23
C SER A 38 -4.16 -0.46 -5.76
N PHE A 39 -5.08 -1.28 -5.26
CA PHE A 39 -5.64 -1.20 -3.93
C PHE A 39 -5.55 -2.56 -3.24
N GLY A 40 -5.16 -2.54 -1.97
CA GLY A 40 -5.33 -3.67 -1.08
C GLY A 40 -4.67 -3.47 0.27
N VAL A 41 -3.94 -4.49 0.72
CA VAL A 41 -3.12 -4.48 1.95
C VAL A 41 -1.64 -4.48 1.59
N TYR A 42 -0.80 -3.94 2.47
CA TYR A 42 0.64 -3.89 2.26
C TYR A 42 1.39 -4.10 3.57
N GLN A 43 2.63 -4.57 3.45
CA GLN A 43 3.54 -4.80 4.56
C GLN A 43 4.85 -4.09 4.28
N ILE A 44 5.35 -3.30 5.24
CA ILE A 44 6.66 -2.65 5.16
C ILE A 44 7.62 -3.41 6.07
N TYR A 45 8.76 -3.79 5.52
CA TYR A 45 9.87 -4.43 6.20
C TYR A 45 11.07 -3.50 6.22
N GLY A 46 11.99 -3.75 7.15
CA GLY A 46 13.29 -3.08 7.19
C GLY A 46 14.14 -3.54 8.36
N ASP A 47 15.31 -2.95 8.47
CA ASP A 47 16.26 -3.21 9.54
C ASP A 47 15.93 -2.33 10.73
N HIS A 48 15.59 -2.97 11.85
CA HIS A 48 15.26 -2.29 13.10
C HIS A 48 16.44 -2.42 14.08
N PRO A 49 16.90 -1.32 14.71
CA PRO A 49 18.09 -1.34 15.57
C PRO A 49 17.99 -2.31 16.75
N ILE A 50 16.77 -2.62 17.19
CA ILE A 50 16.50 -3.55 18.31
C ILE A 50 16.06 -4.94 17.83
N TYR A 51 15.30 -5.04 16.74
CA TYR A 51 14.66 -6.31 16.35
C TYR A 51 15.45 -7.07 15.28
N GLY A 52 16.51 -6.45 14.74
CA GLY A 52 17.38 -7.06 13.75
C GLY A 52 16.98 -6.72 12.32
N LEU A 53 17.52 -7.50 11.39
CA LEU A 53 17.45 -7.22 9.96
C LEU A 53 16.15 -7.76 9.35
N ASN A 54 15.63 -7.05 8.35
CA ASN A 54 14.49 -7.46 7.53
C ASN A 54 13.25 -7.92 8.34
N VAL A 55 12.91 -7.16 9.38
CA VAL A 55 11.74 -7.41 10.22
C VAL A 55 10.51 -6.67 9.72
N LEU A 56 9.32 -7.19 10.02
CA LEU A 56 8.06 -6.51 9.71
C LEU A 56 7.90 -5.28 10.61
N LEU A 57 7.82 -4.10 9.99
CA LEU A 57 7.68 -2.83 10.70
C LEU A 57 6.24 -2.30 10.70
N TYR A 58 5.49 -2.57 9.64
CA TYR A 58 4.15 -2.03 9.49
C TYR A 58 3.26 -2.89 8.59
N ILE A 59 1.99 -3.05 8.94
CA ILE A 59 0.94 -3.55 8.05
C ILE A 59 -0.10 -2.45 7.88
N GLY A 60 -0.46 -2.16 6.64
CA GLY A 60 -1.48 -1.19 6.33
C GLY A 60 -2.46 -1.69 5.27
N MET A 61 -3.53 -0.91 5.10
CA MET A 61 -4.49 -1.08 4.03
C MET A 61 -4.80 0.24 3.33
N THR A 62 -5.13 0.12 2.06
CA THR A 62 -5.73 1.16 1.23
C THR A 62 -7.23 1.24 1.47
N GLN A 63 -7.84 2.35 1.06
CA GLN A 63 -9.28 2.55 1.16
C GLN A 63 -9.81 3.07 -0.16
N LEU A 64 -10.59 2.24 -0.84
CA LEU A 64 -11.18 2.57 -2.13
C LEU A 64 -12.04 3.83 -2.10
N SER A 65 -12.83 4.02 -1.03
CA SER A 65 -13.69 5.20 -0.86
C SER A 65 -12.92 6.52 -0.89
N SER A 66 -11.68 6.51 -0.39
CA SER A 66 -10.79 7.68 -0.34
C SER A 66 -9.92 7.86 -1.58
N LYS A 67 -10.00 6.94 -2.58
CA LYS A 67 -9.12 6.91 -3.77
C LYS A 67 -7.62 6.98 -3.45
N ARG A 68 -7.23 6.47 -2.28
CA ARG A 68 -5.84 6.35 -1.85
C ARG A 68 -5.33 4.96 -2.19
N ASN A 69 -4.66 4.85 -3.33
CA ASN A 69 -3.98 3.64 -3.80
C ASN A 69 -2.73 3.35 -2.94
N PHE A 70 -2.02 2.28 -3.29
CA PHE A 70 -0.81 1.89 -2.59
C PHE A 70 0.25 2.99 -2.55
N GLU A 71 0.59 3.58 -3.70
CA GLU A 71 1.59 4.64 -3.82
C GLU A 71 1.33 5.80 -2.83
N LYS A 72 0.12 6.35 -2.86
CA LYS A 72 -0.26 7.45 -1.95
C LYS A 72 -0.18 7.05 -0.49
N ARG A 73 -0.71 5.87 -0.13
CA ARG A 73 -0.73 5.39 1.27
C ARG A 73 0.67 5.13 1.79
N ILE A 74 1.57 4.67 0.93
CA ILE A 74 2.97 4.43 1.30
C ILE A 74 3.67 5.76 1.51
N GLN A 75 3.54 6.71 0.58
CA GLN A 75 4.12 8.05 0.76
C GLN A 75 3.65 8.72 2.05
N GLU A 76 2.35 8.65 2.37
CA GLU A 76 1.77 9.16 3.63
C GLU A 76 2.41 8.55 4.90
N HIS A 77 2.84 7.29 4.84
CA HIS A 77 3.45 6.62 6.00
C HIS A 77 4.96 6.70 6.02
N LEU A 78 5.58 6.84 4.85
CA LEU A 78 7.01 7.07 4.75
C LEU A 78 7.40 8.44 5.28
N ASP A 79 6.51 9.42 5.15
CA ASP A 79 6.68 10.73 5.75
C ASP A 79 6.74 10.65 7.29
N GLY A 80 7.87 11.05 7.86
CA GLY A 80 8.09 11.12 9.31
C GLY A 80 8.30 9.81 10.10
N ARG A 81 8.06 8.60 9.55
CA ARG A 81 8.02 7.36 10.37
C ARG A 81 9.22 6.44 10.30
N PHE A 82 9.93 6.38 9.18
CA PHE A 82 10.97 5.35 8.94
C PHE A 82 12.39 5.90 8.85
N TRP A 83 12.66 7.07 9.41
CA TRP A 83 13.94 7.79 9.28
C TRP A 83 15.15 7.04 9.86
N GLN A 84 14.92 6.15 10.84
CA GLN A 84 15.97 5.34 11.49
C GLN A 84 16.05 3.90 10.97
N HIS A 85 15.31 3.55 9.91
CA HIS A 85 15.28 2.20 9.37
C HIS A 85 16.03 2.14 8.04
N HIS A 86 16.77 1.04 7.85
CA HIS A 86 17.49 0.74 6.61
C HIS A 86 16.86 -0.46 5.92
N GLY A 87 17.30 -0.77 4.70
CA GLY A 87 16.82 -1.95 3.98
C GLY A 87 15.30 -1.97 3.74
N LEU A 88 14.66 -0.79 3.67
CA LEU A 88 13.21 -0.71 3.59
C LEU A 88 12.70 -1.38 2.32
N SER A 89 11.68 -2.23 2.49
CA SER A 89 10.98 -2.86 1.38
C SER A 89 9.49 -2.97 1.67
N VAL A 90 8.70 -3.11 0.62
CA VAL A 90 7.25 -3.28 0.71
C VAL A 90 6.78 -4.49 -0.08
N ARG A 91 5.79 -5.20 0.47
CA ARG A 91 5.04 -6.25 -0.21
C ARG A 91 3.59 -5.82 -0.34
N PHE A 92 3.01 -6.09 -1.50
CA PHE A 92 1.62 -5.73 -1.83
C PHE A 92 0.75 -6.97 -1.86
N GLY A 93 -0.47 -6.83 -1.34
CA GLY A 93 -1.51 -7.84 -1.41
C GLY A 93 -2.77 -7.20 -1.98
N GLU A 94 -2.98 -7.33 -3.28
CA GLU A 94 -4.17 -6.81 -3.96
C GLU A 94 -5.41 -7.59 -3.48
N ILE A 95 -6.42 -6.86 -3.01
CA ILE A 95 -7.68 -7.46 -2.51
C ILE A 95 -8.93 -6.81 -3.12
N TYR A 96 -8.74 -5.93 -4.11
CA TYR A 96 -9.81 -5.33 -4.88
C TYR A 96 -9.57 -5.61 -6.36
N HIS A 97 -10.43 -6.42 -6.98
CA HIS A 97 -10.34 -6.63 -8.43
C HIS A 97 -10.92 -5.44 -9.20
N LYS A 98 -10.40 -5.20 -10.41
CA LYS A 98 -10.84 -4.08 -11.28
C LYS A 98 -12.36 -4.06 -11.52
N GLN A 99 -13.00 -5.23 -11.53
CA GLN A 99 -14.46 -5.37 -11.63
C GLN A 99 -15.20 -4.91 -10.36
N ASP A 100 -14.65 -5.14 -9.16
CA ASP A 100 -15.21 -4.64 -7.91
C ASP A 100 -15.15 -3.10 -7.83
N LEU A 101 -14.12 -2.50 -8.43
CA LEU A 101 -13.95 -1.05 -8.54
C LEU A 101 -15.06 -0.43 -9.41
N LEU A 102 -15.34 -1.06 -10.56
CA LEU A 102 -16.40 -0.63 -11.49
C LEU A 102 -17.78 -0.76 -10.86
N LEU A 103 -18.05 -1.89 -10.20
CA LEU A 103 -19.34 -2.16 -9.57
C LEU A 103 -19.64 -1.19 -8.43
N LYS A 104 -18.66 -0.89 -7.56
CA LYS A 104 -18.83 0.11 -6.51
C LYS A 104 -19.04 1.53 -7.05
N THR A 105 -18.32 1.90 -8.11
CA THR A 105 -18.47 3.21 -8.75
C THR A 105 -19.85 3.36 -9.36
N TYR A 106 -20.32 2.35 -10.11
CA TYR A 106 -21.66 2.33 -10.68
C TYR A 106 -22.75 2.45 -9.61
N ASN A 107 -22.66 1.66 -8.52
CA ASN A 107 -23.63 1.70 -7.45
C ASN A 107 -23.67 3.07 -6.74
N LYS A 108 -22.50 3.71 -6.54
CA LYS A 108 -22.44 5.06 -5.98
C LYS A 108 -23.13 6.09 -6.87
N LEU A 109 -22.90 6.03 -8.18
CA LEU A 109 -23.53 6.96 -9.15
C LEU A 109 -25.04 6.75 -9.24
N LYS A 110 -25.51 5.51 -9.23
CA LYS A 110 -26.94 5.17 -9.25
C LYS A 110 -27.71 5.69 -8.03
N MET A 111 -27.08 5.72 -6.85
CA MET A 111 -27.68 6.28 -5.64
C MET A 111 -27.81 7.81 -5.69
N LEU A 112 -26.88 8.49 -6.36
CA LEU A 112 -26.90 9.95 -6.53
C LEU A 112 -27.87 10.42 -7.63
N SER A 113 -28.28 9.53 -8.54
CA SER A 113 -29.22 9.86 -9.61
C SER A 113 -30.69 9.67 -9.24
N HIS A 114 -30.97 9.19 -8.03
CA HIS A 114 -32.32 8.94 -7.48
C HIS A 114 -32.61 9.77 -6.22
N SER A 115 -31.81 10.79 -5.97
CA SER A 115 -31.91 11.78 -4.88
C SER A 115 -32.01 13.17 -5.47
#